data_AF-A0A150QMA6-F1
#
_entry.id   AF-A0A150QMA6-F1
#
_cell.length_a   1.000
_cell.length_b   1.000
_cell.length_c   1.000
_cell.angle_alpha   90.00
_cell.angle_beta   90.00
_cell.angle_gamma   90.00
#
_symmetry.space_group_name_H-M   'P 1'
#
loop_
_entity.id
_entity.type
_entity.pdbx_description
1 polymer ?
#
loop_
_entity_poly.entity_id
_entity_poly.type
_entity_poly.pdbx_seq_one_letter_code
_entity_poly.pdbx_strand_id
1 'polypeptide(L)'
;MAEALRTVRTSAAQYIATVAEPGDLGLRESLLGLGSRLAAVWVPTGVGQLFSAGMAAGLFDAVAGPGYLDGVLEPMVRAMEERLRVHARRGEARLDPEDELSVRTAALAFLSPLLVALLHQHGLSGTTCRPLPMQPFLENLVDGFVAAYGHSEGRPQDSPLDKSDTDRRRKH
;
A
#
# COMPACT_ATOMS: atom_id res chain seq x y z
N MET A 1 -26.09 -9.74 12.04
CA MET A 1 -25.07 -8.82 11.46
C MET A 1 -23.89 -8.57 12.40
N ALA A 2 -24.10 -8.23 13.68
CA ALA A 2 -23.00 -7.97 14.63
C ALA A 2 -22.03 -9.16 14.89
N GLU A 3 -22.51 -10.41 14.92
CA GLU A 3 -21.68 -11.62 15.07
C GLU A 3 -20.82 -11.89 13.82
N ALA A 4 -21.40 -11.67 12.63
CA ALA A 4 -20.69 -11.77 11.35
C ALA A 4 -19.60 -10.70 11.22
N LEU A 5 -19.90 -9.45 11.62
CA LEU A 5 -18.91 -8.37 11.68
C LEU A 5 -17.78 -8.66 12.69
N ARG A 6 -18.07 -9.31 13.83
CA ARG A 6 -17.04 -9.73 14.80
C ARG A 6 -16.14 -10.84 14.28
N THR A 7 -16.70 -11.86 13.64
CA THR A 7 -15.93 -12.98 13.06
C THR A 7 -15.05 -12.48 11.91
N VAL A 8 -15.60 -11.63 11.05
CA VAL A 8 -14.86 -10.97 9.98
C VAL A 8 -13.74 -10.07 10.53
N ARG A 9 -13.97 -9.35 11.64
CA ARG A 9 -12.95 -8.51 12.28
C ARG A 9 -11.74 -9.31 12.79
N THR A 10 -11.96 -10.51 13.32
CA THR A 10 -10.85 -11.38 13.78
C THR A 10 -10.03 -11.94 12.61
N SER A 11 -10.68 -12.34 11.52
CA SER A 11 -9.98 -12.75 10.29
C SER A 11 -9.28 -11.55 9.61
N ALA A 12 -9.90 -10.37 9.62
CA ALA A 12 -9.34 -9.15 9.06
C ALA A 12 -8.05 -8.72 9.79
N ALA A 13 -7.96 -8.91 11.12
CA ALA A 13 -6.78 -8.55 11.90
C ALA A 13 -5.50 -9.28 11.44
N GLN A 14 -5.59 -10.56 11.08
CA GLN A 14 -4.45 -11.33 10.55
C GLN A 14 -4.01 -10.81 9.17
N TYR A 15 -4.97 -10.47 8.31
CA TYR A 15 -4.65 -9.87 7.01
C TYR A 15 -4.02 -8.48 7.17
N ILE A 16 -4.53 -7.66 8.09
CA ILE A 16 -4.03 -6.30 8.39
C ILE A 16 -2.55 -6.33 8.82
N ALA A 17 -2.15 -7.27 9.68
CA ALA A 17 -0.73 -7.42 10.07
C ALA A 17 0.16 -7.69 8.85
N THR A 18 -0.30 -8.56 7.95
CA THR A 18 0.40 -8.89 6.71
C THR A 18 0.48 -7.69 5.75
N VAL A 19 -0.48 -6.77 5.81
CA VAL A 19 -0.44 -5.51 5.05
C VAL A 19 0.61 -4.57 5.64
N ALA A 20 0.74 -4.47 6.96
CA ALA A 20 1.69 -3.57 7.61
C ALA A 20 3.16 -3.96 7.43
N GLU A 21 3.47 -5.26 7.43
CA GLU A 21 4.87 -5.72 7.46
C GLU A 21 5.42 -6.05 6.07
N PRO A 22 6.41 -5.31 5.54
CA PRO A 22 7.03 -5.62 4.25
C PRO A 22 8.07 -6.74 4.30
N GLY A 23 8.49 -7.19 5.49
CA GLY A 23 9.66 -8.06 5.63
C GLY A 23 10.92 -7.37 5.12
N ASP A 24 11.84 -8.12 4.52
CA ASP A 24 13.10 -7.61 3.98
C ASP A 24 13.03 -7.22 2.50
N LEU A 25 11.82 -7.20 1.92
CA LEU A 25 11.61 -6.81 0.53
C LEU A 25 11.82 -5.31 0.34
N GLY A 26 12.40 -4.93 -0.80
CA GLY A 26 12.44 -3.54 -1.25
C GLY A 26 11.04 -3.02 -1.61
N LEU A 27 10.89 -1.70 -1.71
CA LEU A 27 9.61 -1.02 -1.96
C LEU A 27 8.81 -1.65 -3.11
N ARG A 28 9.43 -1.87 -4.28
CA ARG A 28 8.74 -2.39 -5.46
C ARG A 28 8.18 -3.80 -5.23
N GLU A 29 9.02 -4.72 -4.79
CA GLU A 29 8.68 -6.12 -4.53
C GLU A 29 7.66 -6.24 -3.40
N SER A 30 7.80 -5.41 -2.36
CA SER A 30 6.89 -5.30 -1.24
C SER A 30 5.47 -4.93 -1.69
N LEU A 31 5.35 -3.89 -2.52
CA LEU A 31 4.06 -3.41 -3.03
C LEU A 31 3.43 -4.36 -4.04
N LEU A 32 4.22 -4.90 -4.97
CA LEU A 32 3.73 -5.89 -5.93
C LEU A 32 3.23 -7.15 -5.21
N GLY A 33 4.01 -7.67 -4.26
CA GLY A 33 3.63 -8.81 -3.44
C GLY A 33 2.35 -8.55 -2.64
N LEU A 34 2.19 -7.36 -2.06
CA LEU A 34 0.97 -6.95 -1.38
C LEU A 34 -0.24 -6.96 -2.32
N GLY A 35 -0.12 -6.28 -3.47
CA GLY A 35 -1.20 -6.19 -4.46
C GLY A 35 -1.63 -7.56 -4.99
N SER A 36 -0.67 -8.42 -5.35
CA SER A 36 -0.94 -9.78 -5.82
C SER A 36 -1.62 -10.63 -4.74
N ARG A 37 -1.20 -10.53 -3.47
CA ARG A 37 -1.86 -11.23 -2.36
C ARG A 37 -3.29 -10.73 -2.16
N LEU A 38 -3.52 -9.42 -2.15
CA LEU A 38 -4.87 -8.88 -1.97
C LEU A 38 -5.80 -9.34 -3.10
N ALA A 39 -5.34 -9.29 -4.35
CA ALA A 39 -6.10 -9.79 -5.49
C ALA A 39 -6.40 -11.30 -5.38
N ALA A 40 -5.43 -12.11 -4.97
CA ALA A 40 -5.58 -13.56 -4.84
C ALA A 40 -6.60 -13.96 -3.75
N VAL A 41 -6.67 -13.20 -2.65
CA VAL A 41 -7.62 -13.51 -1.55
C VAL A 41 -8.98 -12.84 -1.75
N TRP A 42 -9.09 -11.84 -2.62
CA TRP A 42 -10.29 -10.98 -2.76
C TRP A 42 -11.60 -11.76 -2.84
N VAL A 43 -11.68 -12.74 -3.75
CA VAL A 43 -12.88 -13.58 -3.91
C VAL A 43 -12.86 -14.79 -2.95
N PRO A 44 -11.79 -15.61 -2.88
CA PRO A 44 -11.84 -16.87 -2.15
C PRO A 44 -12.05 -16.75 -0.65
N THR A 45 -11.64 -15.64 -0.03
CA THR A 45 -11.72 -15.46 1.43
C THR A 45 -12.86 -14.54 1.86
N GLY A 46 -13.67 -14.05 0.92
CA GLY A 46 -14.80 -13.16 1.20
C GLY A 46 -14.42 -11.70 1.49
N VAL A 47 -13.14 -11.33 1.41
CA VAL A 47 -12.68 -9.94 1.59
C VAL A 47 -13.41 -8.99 0.63
N GLY A 48 -13.55 -9.36 -0.64
CA GLY A 48 -14.24 -8.54 -1.62
C GLY A 48 -15.73 -8.35 -1.32
N GLN A 49 -16.38 -9.36 -0.71
CA GLN A 49 -17.78 -9.23 -0.27
C GLN A 49 -17.91 -8.26 0.90
N LEU A 50 -17.00 -8.34 1.88
CA LEU A 50 -16.95 -7.39 2.98
C LEU A 50 -16.78 -5.95 2.49
N PHE A 51 -15.82 -5.72 1.58
CA PHE A 51 -15.58 -4.39 1.00
C PHE A 51 -16.81 -3.90 0.22
N SER A 52 -17.37 -4.73 -0.66
CA SER A 52 -18.50 -4.35 -1.50
C SER A 52 -19.77 -4.08 -0.68
N ALA A 53 -20.10 -4.95 0.28
CA ALA A 53 -21.28 -4.80 1.13
C ALA A 53 -21.15 -3.62 2.09
N GLY A 54 -19.98 -3.44 2.69
CA GLY A 54 -19.71 -2.31 3.57
C GLY A 54 -19.81 -0.97 2.83
N MET A 55 -19.25 -0.89 1.62
CA MET A 55 -19.35 0.30 0.79
C MET A 55 -20.78 0.56 0.32
N ALA A 56 -21.51 -0.46 -0.14
CA ALA A 56 -22.91 -0.32 -0.56
C ALA A 56 -23.82 0.14 0.59
N ALA A 57 -23.60 -0.37 1.80
CA ALA A 57 -24.37 0.02 2.98
C ALA A 57 -23.96 1.41 3.52
N GLY A 58 -22.69 1.79 3.39
CA GLY A 58 -22.16 3.03 3.97
C GLY A 58 -22.25 4.25 3.07
N LEU A 59 -22.39 4.09 1.76
CA LEU A 59 -22.39 5.22 0.83
C LEU A 59 -23.60 6.12 1.06
N PHE A 60 -23.35 7.39 1.38
CA PHE A 60 -24.35 8.40 1.75
C PHE A 60 -25.16 8.10 3.02
N ASP A 61 -24.74 7.13 3.84
CA ASP A 61 -25.38 6.82 5.11
C ASP A 61 -24.54 7.35 6.29
N ALA A 62 -25.17 8.19 7.13
CA ALA A 62 -24.50 8.89 8.24
C ALA A 62 -24.09 7.98 9.41
N VAL A 63 -24.59 6.74 9.48
CA VAL A 63 -24.31 5.79 10.56
C VAL A 63 -23.48 4.62 10.05
N ALA A 64 -23.90 3.99 8.96
CA ALA A 64 -23.20 2.86 8.35
C ALA A 64 -21.88 3.28 7.69
N GLY A 65 -21.79 4.51 7.16
CA GLY A 65 -20.58 5.06 6.57
C GLY A 65 -19.40 5.08 7.55
N PRO A 66 -19.49 5.78 8.69
CA PRO A 66 -18.47 5.75 9.73
C PRO A 66 -18.14 4.33 10.22
N GLY A 67 -19.15 3.47 10.41
CA GLY A 67 -18.93 2.09 10.82
C GLY A 67 -18.11 1.26 9.81
N TYR A 68 -18.32 1.48 8.51
CA TYR A 68 -17.51 0.86 7.45
C TYR A 68 -16.07 1.39 7.45
N LEU A 69 -15.90 2.71 7.61
CA LEU A 69 -14.57 3.33 7.70
C LEU A 69 -13.79 2.73 8.87
N ASP A 70 -14.34 2.82 10.09
CA ASP A 70 -13.67 2.38 11.31
C ASP A 70 -13.40 0.87 11.33
N GLY A 71 -14.33 0.08 10.80
CA GLY A 71 -14.29 -1.37 10.90
C GLY A 71 -13.50 -2.06 9.78
N VAL A 72 -13.37 -1.44 8.61
CA VAL A 72 -12.85 -2.11 7.40
C VAL A 72 -11.81 -1.28 6.66
N LEU A 73 -12.18 -0.07 6.21
CA LEU A 73 -11.32 0.68 5.29
C LEU A 73 -10.13 1.34 5.99
N GLU A 74 -10.37 2.04 7.08
CA GLU A 74 -9.34 2.77 7.84
C GLU A 74 -8.25 1.83 8.40
N PRO A 75 -8.56 0.62 8.93
CA PRO A 75 -7.53 -0.34 9.31
C PRO A 75 -6.61 -0.76 8.14
N MET A 76 -7.14 -0.90 6.92
CA MET A 76 -6.32 -1.21 5.74
C MET A 76 -5.44 -0.02 5.33
N VAL A 77 -5.99 1.20 5.38
CA VAL A 77 -5.22 2.42 5.10
C VAL A 77 -4.06 2.56 6.09
N ARG A 78 -4.33 2.45 7.40
CA ARG A 78 -3.30 2.54 8.43
C ARG A 78 -2.21 1.47 8.31
N ALA A 79 -2.59 0.24 7.94
CA ALA A 79 -1.60 -0.80 7.69
C ALA A 79 -0.72 -0.46 6.49
N MET A 80 -1.30 0.07 5.40
CA MET A 80 -0.53 0.53 4.26
C MET A 80 0.39 1.71 4.62
N GLU A 81 -0.08 2.66 5.44
CA GLU A 81 0.76 3.73 5.95
C GLU A 81 1.96 3.18 6.71
N GLU A 82 1.77 2.20 7.60
CA GLU A 82 2.87 1.61 8.36
C GLU A 82 3.90 0.93 7.46
N ARG A 83 3.44 0.18 6.43
CA ARG A 83 4.34 -0.37 5.42
C ARG A 83 5.17 0.73 4.75
N LEU A 84 4.54 1.83 4.35
CA LEU A 84 5.23 2.94 3.70
C LEU A 84 6.20 3.64 4.66
N ARG A 85 5.87 3.80 5.94
CA ARG A 85 6.81 4.33 6.94
C ARG A 85 8.03 3.45 7.11
N VAL A 86 7.89 2.12 7.05
CA VAL A 86 9.03 1.20 7.05
C VAL A 86 9.95 1.46 5.85
N HIS A 87 9.40 1.57 4.63
CA HIS A 87 10.20 1.87 3.44
C HIS A 87 10.82 3.28 3.48
N ALA A 88 10.11 4.28 4.01
CA ALA A 88 10.64 5.63 4.22
C ALA A 88 11.82 5.63 5.20
N ARG A 89 11.69 4.94 6.35
CA ARG A 89 12.77 4.78 7.34
C ARG A 89 14.00 4.05 6.77
N ARG A 90 13.81 3.18 5.78
CA ARG A 90 14.90 2.50 5.05
C ARG A 90 15.52 3.36 3.94
N GLY A 91 14.98 4.54 3.66
CA GLY A 91 15.43 5.40 2.56
C GLY A 91 15.02 4.88 1.18
N GLU A 92 14.04 3.99 1.10
CA GLU A 92 13.53 3.41 -0.15
C GLU A 92 12.40 4.26 -0.75
N ALA A 93 11.68 5.01 0.09
CA ALA A 93 10.62 5.93 -0.32
C ALA A 93 10.96 7.40 0.02
N ARG A 94 10.70 8.30 -0.92
CA ARG A 94 10.76 9.77 -0.82
C ARG A 94 9.58 10.30 -0.01
N LEU A 95 9.45 9.84 1.22
CA LEU A 95 8.44 10.24 2.18
C LEU A 95 9.13 10.56 3.50
N ASP A 96 8.67 11.59 4.20
CA ASP A 96 9.00 11.76 5.61
C ASP A 96 8.08 10.82 6.41
N PRO A 97 8.62 9.85 7.18
CA PRO A 97 7.80 8.91 7.94
C PRO A 97 6.92 9.59 9.02
N GLU A 98 7.29 10.81 9.45
CA GLU A 98 6.57 11.59 10.47
C GLU A 98 5.54 12.55 9.85
N ASP A 99 5.55 12.76 8.52
CA ASP A 99 4.52 13.53 7.82
C ASP A 99 3.29 12.65 7.56
N GLU A 100 2.35 12.67 8.50
CA GLU A 100 1.11 11.89 8.46
C GLU A 100 0.30 12.13 7.18
N LEU A 101 0.20 13.39 6.72
CA LEU A 101 -0.61 13.72 5.55
C LEU A 101 0.02 13.16 4.28
N SER A 102 1.35 13.29 4.13
CA SER A 102 2.09 12.76 2.99
C SER A 102 2.02 11.23 2.93
N VAL A 103 2.24 10.56 4.06
CA VAL A 103 2.16 9.09 4.16
C VAL A 103 0.75 8.60 3.84
N ARG A 104 -0.29 9.22 4.41
CA ARG A 104 -1.69 8.85 4.15
C ARG A 104 -2.08 9.08 2.68
N THR A 105 -1.62 10.18 2.09
CA THR A 105 -1.85 10.47 0.68
C THR A 105 -1.21 9.40 -0.21
N ALA A 106 0.03 8.99 0.08
CA ALA A 106 0.69 7.91 -0.64
C ALA A 106 -0.03 6.56 -0.45
N ALA A 107 -0.46 6.24 0.77
CA ALA A 107 -1.24 5.01 1.03
C ALA A 107 -2.53 4.96 0.20
N LEU A 108 -3.28 6.06 0.15
CA LEU A 108 -4.50 6.17 -0.66
C LEU A 108 -4.20 6.14 -2.16
N ALA A 109 -3.10 6.74 -2.62
CA ALA A 109 -2.69 6.73 -4.02
C ALA A 109 -2.40 5.30 -4.53
N PHE A 110 -1.90 4.41 -3.67
CA PHE A 110 -1.73 3.00 -4.00
C PHE A 110 -3.04 2.20 -3.89
N LEU A 111 -3.76 2.33 -2.76
CA LEU A 111 -4.92 1.50 -2.46
C LEU A 111 -6.12 1.80 -3.37
N SER A 112 -6.37 3.07 -3.68
CA SER A 112 -7.57 3.49 -4.43
C SER A 112 -7.70 2.82 -5.81
N PRO A 113 -6.70 2.89 -6.72
CA PRO A 113 -6.80 2.23 -8.01
C PRO A 113 -6.91 0.71 -7.88
N LEU A 114 -6.23 0.09 -6.90
CA LEU A 114 -6.32 -1.34 -6.64
C LEU A 114 -7.72 -1.77 -6.21
N LEU A 115 -8.30 -1.09 -5.21
CA LEU A 115 -9.65 -1.37 -4.72
C LEU A 115 -10.69 -1.15 -5.81
N VAL A 116 -10.58 -0.07 -6.59
CA VAL A 116 -11.48 0.20 -7.72
C VAL A 116 -11.35 -0.90 -8.79
N ALA A 117 -10.14 -1.34 -9.14
CA ALA A 117 -9.95 -2.42 -10.10
C ALA A 117 -10.59 -3.74 -9.63
N LEU A 118 -10.43 -4.09 -8.35
CA LEU A 118 -11.02 -5.30 -7.76
C LEU A 118 -12.54 -5.22 -7.65
N LEU A 119 -13.10 -4.08 -7.24
CA LEU A 119 -14.54 -3.83 -7.24
C LEU A 119 -15.10 -3.85 -8.66
N HIS A 120 -14.42 -3.23 -9.62
CA HIS A 120 -14.81 -3.26 -11.03
C HIS A 120 -14.86 -4.70 -11.56
N GLN A 121 -13.78 -5.47 -11.40
CA GLN A 121 -13.72 -6.83 -11.94
C GLN A 121 -14.70 -7.78 -11.24
N HIS A 122 -14.79 -7.74 -9.91
CA HIS A 122 -15.53 -8.75 -9.13
C HIS A 122 -16.85 -8.27 -8.55
N GLY A 123 -16.94 -7.01 -8.09
CA GLY A 123 -18.16 -6.43 -7.53
C GLY A 123 -19.15 -5.95 -8.60
N LEU A 124 -18.66 -5.53 -9.77
CA LEU A 124 -19.45 -4.96 -10.87
C LEU A 124 -19.46 -5.82 -12.13
N SER A 125 -19.01 -7.07 -12.04
CA SER A 125 -18.94 -8.01 -13.18
C SER A 125 -18.08 -7.51 -14.35
N GLY A 126 -17.05 -6.72 -14.08
CA GLY A 126 -16.12 -6.24 -15.11
C GLY A 126 -15.41 -7.36 -15.87
N THR A 127 -15.29 -8.56 -15.29
CA THR A 127 -14.77 -9.75 -15.97
C THR A 127 -15.58 -10.19 -17.19
N THR A 128 -16.86 -9.81 -17.29
CA THR A 128 -17.72 -10.13 -18.45
C THR A 128 -17.86 -8.96 -19.41
N CYS A 129 -17.75 -7.73 -18.92
CA CYS A 129 -17.95 -6.51 -19.71
C CYS A 129 -16.64 -5.95 -20.29
N ARG A 130 -15.60 -5.83 -19.45
CA ARG A 130 -14.29 -5.30 -19.83
C ARG A 130 -13.19 -5.90 -18.93
N PRO A 131 -12.68 -7.09 -19.28
CA PRO A 131 -11.67 -7.77 -18.50
C PRO A 131 -10.41 -6.91 -18.32
N LEU A 132 -9.87 -6.89 -17.10
CA LEU A 132 -8.59 -6.26 -16.78
C LEU A 132 -7.62 -7.34 -16.31
N PRO A 133 -6.52 -7.60 -17.02
CA PRO A 133 -5.53 -8.57 -16.56
C PRO A 133 -4.83 -8.01 -15.31
N MET A 134 -5.10 -8.63 -14.16
CA MET A 134 -4.73 -8.08 -12.86
C MET A 134 -3.22 -7.95 -12.67
N GLN A 135 -2.43 -8.93 -13.13
CA GLN A 135 -0.99 -8.91 -12.95
C GLN A 135 -0.30 -7.76 -13.72
N PRO A 136 -0.53 -7.57 -15.05
CA PRO A 136 -0.05 -6.39 -15.76
C PRO A 136 -0.55 -5.06 -15.19
N PHE A 137 -1.80 -5.02 -14.68
CA PHE A 137 -2.32 -3.83 -14.02
C PHE A 137 -1.53 -3.49 -12.74
N LEU A 138 -1.25 -4.49 -11.89
CA LEU A 138 -0.47 -4.33 -10.67
C LEU A 138 0.96 -3.88 -10.94
N GLU A 139 1.61 -4.44 -11.95
CA GLU A 139 2.95 -4.02 -12.38
C GLU A 139 2.98 -2.54 -12.77
N ASN A 140 2.04 -2.11 -13.62
CA ASN A 140 1.93 -0.70 -14.01
C ASN A 140 1.62 0.23 -12.83
N LEU A 141 0.73 -0.18 -11.92
CA LEU A 141 0.40 0.58 -10.72
C LEU A 141 1.63 0.75 -9.83
N VAL A 142 2.36 -0.33 -9.56
CA VAL A 142 3.56 -0.33 -8.72
C VAL A 142 4.66 0.49 -9.37
N ASP A 143 4.91 0.34 -10.66
CA ASP A 143 5.94 1.09 -11.38
C ASP A 143 5.65 2.60 -11.35
N GLY A 144 4.40 2.99 -11.57
CA GLY A 144 3.95 4.38 -11.42
C GLY A 144 4.11 4.91 -10.00
N PHE A 145 3.78 4.07 -9.00
CA PHE A 145 3.96 4.42 -7.59
C PHE A 145 5.44 4.62 -7.23
N VAL A 146 6.32 3.70 -7.63
CA VAL A 146 7.77 3.79 -7.39
C VAL A 146 8.37 4.97 -8.13
N ALA A 147 7.91 5.30 -9.34
CA ALA A 147 8.33 6.50 -10.03
C ALA A 147 7.95 7.79 -9.27
N ALA A 148 6.77 7.82 -8.63
CA ALA A 148 6.27 8.96 -7.87
C ALA A 148 6.88 9.08 -6.45
N TYR A 149 7.08 7.95 -5.77
CA TYR A 149 7.43 7.91 -4.34
C TYR A 149 8.71 7.15 -4.02
N GLY A 150 9.27 6.34 -4.90
CA GLY A 150 10.50 5.59 -4.63
C GLY A 150 11.76 6.45 -4.77
N HIS A 151 12.82 6.14 -4.05
CA HIS A 151 14.14 6.63 -4.43
C HIS A 151 14.63 5.85 -5.65
N SER A 152 15.21 6.54 -6.63
CA SER A 152 16.02 5.84 -7.65
C SER A 152 17.14 5.11 -6.93
N GLU A 153 17.34 3.82 -7.20
CA GLU A 153 18.44 3.03 -6.64
C GLU A 153 19.74 3.86 -6.59
N GLY A 154 20.39 3.82 -5.43
CA GLY A 154 21.46 4.74 -5.08
C GLY A 154 22.56 4.85 -6.13
N ARG A 155 22.83 6.08 -6.56
CA ARG A 155 24.23 6.49 -6.68
C ARG A 155 24.74 6.55 -5.23
N PRO A 156 25.82 5.85 -4.86
CA PRO A 156 26.45 6.05 -3.57
C PRO A 156 26.68 7.56 -3.42
N GLN A 157 26.26 8.15 -2.30
CA GLN A 157 26.75 9.47 -1.94
C GLN A 157 28.27 9.33 -1.85
N ASP A 158 28.99 9.94 -2.78
CA ASP A 158 30.43 10.14 -2.66
C ASP A 158 30.65 10.79 -1.30
N SER A 159 31.17 10.01 -0.35
CA SER A 159 31.70 10.52 0.89
C SER A 159 32.66 11.64 0.51
N PRO A 160 32.54 12.86 1.06
CA PRO A 160 33.52 13.89 0.81
C PRO A 160 34.85 13.34 1.30
N LEU A 161 35.74 13.02 0.36
CA LEU A 161 37.12 12.71 0.67
C LEU A 161 37.65 13.90 1.47
N ASP A 162 37.96 13.57 2.71
CA ASP A 162 38.83 14.27 3.62
C ASP A 162 39.93 15.03 2.85
N LYS A 163 39.79 16.34 2.75
CA LYS A 163 40.80 17.24 2.16
C LYS A 163 41.94 17.49 3.16
N SER A 164 42.45 16.44 3.80
CA SER A 164 43.54 16.56 4.77
C SER A 164 44.76 15.69 4.47
N ASP A 165 45.22 15.58 3.21
CA ASP A 165 46.59 15.07 3.02
C ASP A 165 47.38 15.50 1.75
N THR A 166 46.88 16.44 0.94
CA THR A 166 47.62 16.85 -0.27
C THR A 166 48.54 18.07 -0.13
N ASP A 167 48.62 18.73 1.04
CA ASP A 167 49.42 19.97 1.20
C ASP A 167 50.74 19.81 1.99
N ARG A 168 51.13 18.58 2.36
CA ARG A 168 52.41 18.32 3.07
C ARG A 168 53.58 17.84 2.20
N ARG A 169 53.38 17.64 0.88
CA ARG A 169 54.44 17.12 -0.03
C ARG A 169 54.85 18.07 -1.16
N ARG A 170 54.79 19.38 -0.92
CA ARG A 170 55.35 20.41 -1.82
C ARG A 170 56.14 21.49 -1.07
N LYS A 171 56.97 21.10 -0.10
CA LYS A 171 58.03 21.98 0.44
C LYS A 171 59.25 21.15 0.85
N HIS A 172 59.98 20.64 -0.13
CA HIS A 172 61.42 20.39 -0.05
C HIS A 172 62.02 20.58 -1.44
#